data_AF-A0A139DNJ2-F1
#
_entry.id   AF-A0A139DNJ2-F1
#
_cell.length_a   1.000
_cell.length_b   1.000
_cell.length_c   1.000
_cell.angle_alpha   90.00
_cell.angle_beta   90.00
_cell.angle_gamma   90.00
#
_symmetry.space_group_name_H-M   'P 1'
#
loop_
_entity.id
_entity.type
_entity.pdbx_description
1 polymer ?
#
loop_
_entity_poly.entity_id
_entity_poly.type
_entity_poly.pdbx_seq_one_letter_code
_entity_poly.pdbx_strand_id
1 'polypeptide(L)'
;MDTYRITPAHDDPFTVDASNVNQAVHAATNYAHENSVLAGPATLARITDDGDQHIANFDLDGHTLPQTWGELQDMVKATRQRALQDAKTTTDYPCHYSRGVTLAAEDAKGNTVLCAGDCWDLDTTLKAHRKTVARLLEVFPDTVKIWAEAGVDSAESVYAQNMGDEEPWTGEAVVLIWRRGHKGVAN
;
A
#
# COMPACT_ATOMS: atom_id res chain seq x y z
N MET A 1 12.59 8.14 -26.98
CA MET A 1 11.97 7.61 -25.75
C MET A 1 11.07 6.51 -26.25
N ASP A 2 11.29 5.29 -25.76
CA ASP A 2 10.58 4.11 -26.21
C ASP A 2 9.45 3.83 -25.22
N THR A 3 8.31 3.35 -25.71
CA THR A 3 7.21 2.86 -24.88
C THR A 3 7.35 1.36 -24.68
N TYR A 4 7.25 0.93 -23.42
CA TYR A 4 7.34 -0.47 -23.04
C TYR A 4 6.02 -0.93 -22.44
N ARG A 5 5.53 -2.11 -22.86
CA ARG A 5 4.43 -2.83 -22.22
C ARG A 5 4.98 -3.75 -21.14
N ILE A 6 4.40 -3.65 -19.95
CA ILE A 6 4.62 -4.56 -18.82
C ILE A 6 3.40 -5.46 -18.72
N THR A 7 3.61 -6.77 -18.66
CA THR A 7 2.53 -7.74 -18.42
C THR A 7 2.85 -8.53 -17.16
N PRO A 8 2.28 -8.16 -16.00
CA PRO A 8 2.42 -8.92 -14.76
C PRO A 8 1.66 -10.25 -14.83
N ALA A 9 2.09 -11.24 -14.04
CA ALA A 9 1.43 -12.55 -13.98
C ALA A 9 0.01 -12.52 -13.36
N HIS A 10 -0.29 -11.49 -12.58
CA HIS A 10 -1.48 -11.42 -11.73
C HIS A 10 -2.32 -10.17 -11.98
N ASP A 11 -1.94 -9.34 -12.95
CA ASP A 11 -2.53 -8.02 -13.17
C ASP A 11 -2.65 -7.69 -14.64
N ASP A 12 -3.51 -6.71 -14.92
CA ASP A 12 -3.66 -6.19 -16.28
C ASP A 12 -2.35 -5.57 -16.77
N PRO A 13 -2.02 -5.70 -18.07
CA PRO A 13 -0.86 -5.06 -18.64
C PRO A 13 -0.96 -3.53 -18.53
N PHE A 14 0.19 -2.89 -18.35
CA PHE A 14 0.31 -1.44 -18.36
C PHE A 14 1.53 -1.00 -19.17
N THR A 15 1.64 0.30 -19.44
CA THR A 15 2.73 0.86 -20.26
C THR A 15 3.54 1.90 -19.50
N VAL A 16 4.83 1.94 -19.77
CA VAL A 16 5.76 2.95 -19.25
C VAL A 16 6.65 3.47 -20.37
N ASP A 17 6.96 4.77 -20.33
CA ASP A 17 7.91 5.38 -21.26
C ASP A 17 9.29 5.47 -20.62
N ALA A 18 10.33 5.06 -21.35
CA ALA A 18 11.71 5.08 -20.84
C ALA A 18 12.74 5.24 -21.96
N SER A 19 13.96 5.63 -21.59
CA SER A 19 15.06 5.76 -22.58
C SER A 19 15.83 4.46 -22.78
N ASN A 20 15.68 3.49 -21.88
CA ASN A 20 16.30 2.17 -21.96
C ASN A 20 15.56 1.16 -21.06
N VAL A 21 15.93 -0.12 -21.19
CA VAL A 21 15.34 -1.25 -20.45
C VAL A 21 15.43 -1.10 -18.93
N ASN A 22 16.58 -0.66 -18.39
CA ASN A 22 16.74 -0.52 -16.93
C ASN A 22 15.84 0.58 -16.37
N GLN A 23 15.70 1.69 -17.10
CA GLN A 23 14.75 2.75 -16.74
C GLN A 23 13.31 2.28 -16.87
N ALA A 24 12.99 1.44 -17.87
CA ALA A 24 11.66 0.86 -18.02
C ALA A 24 11.29 -0.04 -16.84
N VAL A 25 12.21 -0.90 -16.39
CA VAL A 25 12.01 -1.76 -15.21
C VAL A 25 11.82 -0.91 -13.94
N HIS A 26 12.65 0.12 -13.74
CA HIS A 26 12.50 1.01 -12.60
C HIS A 26 11.17 1.78 -12.62
N ALA A 27 10.79 2.33 -13.79
CA ALA A 27 9.50 2.98 -13.96
C ALA A 27 8.33 2.03 -13.73
N ALA A 28 8.45 0.77 -14.16
CA ALA A 28 7.44 -0.26 -13.92
C ALA A 28 7.26 -0.56 -12.43
N THR A 29 8.36 -0.67 -11.66
CA THR A 29 8.31 -0.83 -10.20
C THR A 29 7.65 0.36 -9.51
N ASN A 30 8.01 1.59 -9.89
CA ASN A 30 7.37 2.79 -9.31
C ASN A 30 5.87 2.82 -9.63
N TYR A 31 5.50 2.57 -10.88
CA TYR A 31 4.11 2.44 -11.29
C TYR A 31 3.38 1.36 -10.48
N ALA A 32 4.02 0.20 -10.26
CA ALA A 32 3.44 -0.89 -9.51
C ALA A 32 3.13 -0.52 -8.06
N HIS A 33 4.05 0.20 -7.40
CA HIS A 33 3.82 0.70 -6.05
C HIS A 33 2.71 1.75 -6.00
N GLU A 34 2.70 2.72 -6.92
CA GLU A 34 1.70 3.79 -6.98
C GLU A 34 0.30 3.23 -7.28
N ASN A 35 0.21 2.21 -8.14
CA ASN A 35 -1.07 1.67 -8.62
C ASN A 35 -1.46 0.35 -7.94
N SER A 36 -0.83 0.02 -6.81
CA SER A 36 -1.15 -1.18 -6.02
C SER A 36 -1.09 -2.50 -6.81
N VAL A 37 -0.21 -2.58 -7.82
CA VAL A 37 0.06 -3.79 -8.59
C VAL A 37 0.82 -4.77 -7.70
N LEU A 38 0.50 -6.07 -7.79
CA LEU A 38 1.16 -7.06 -6.95
C LEU A 38 2.58 -7.34 -7.43
N ALA A 39 3.46 -7.58 -6.47
CA ALA A 39 4.79 -8.10 -6.76
C ALA A 39 4.69 -9.50 -7.39
N GLY A 40 5.60 -9.80 -8.31
CA GLY A 40 5.70 -11.12 -8.92
C GLY A 40 6.28 -11.11 -10.34
N PRO A 41 6.29 -12.27 -11.01
CA PRO A 41 6.84 -12.39 -12.35
C PRO A 41 6.11 -11.48 -13.35
N ALA A 42 6.86 -10.81 -14.22
CA ALA A 42 6.35 -9.96 -15.27
C ALA A 42 7.19 -10.10 -16.56
N THR A 43 6.57 -9.75 -17.68
CA THR A 43 7.26 -9.65 -18.97
C THR A 43 7.34 -8.20 -19.41
N LEU A 44 8.44 -7.85 -20.07
CA LEU A 44 8.73 -6.55 -20.66
C LEU A 44 8.78 -6.70 -22.19
N ALA A 45 7.94 -5.95 -22.90
CA ALA A 45 7.99 -5.84 -24.35
C ALA A 45 8.13 -4.37 -24.77
N ARG A 46 8.92 -4.09 -25.81
CA ARG A 46 8.97 -2.77 -26.43
C ARG A 46 7.87 -2.70 -27.49
N ILE A 47 7.06 -1.65 -27.46
CA ILE A 47 6.02 -1.42 -28.48
C ILE A 47 6.70 -0.82 -29.71
N THR A 48 6.54 -1.45 -30.87
CA THR A 48 7.00 -0.93 -32.18
C THR A 48 5.84 -0.89 -33.17
N ASP A 49 6.06 -0.25 -34.33
CA ASP A 49 5.06 -0.20 -35.40
C ASP A 49 4.66 -1.59 -35.94
N ASP A 50 5.56 -2.57 -35.81
CA ASP A 50 5.36 -3.96 -36.23
C ASP A 50 4.72 -4.84 -35.12
N GLY A 51 4.47 -4.26 -33.94
CA GLY A 51 3.89 -4.91 -32.78
C GLY A 51 4.81 -4.96 -31.57
N ASP A 52 4.44 -5.79 -30.58
CA ASP A 52 5.19 -5.90 -29.33
C ASP A 52 6.42 -6.79 -29.51
N GLN A 53 7.61 -6.22 -29.33
CA GLN A 53 8.87 -6.94 -29.32
C GLN A 53 9.21 -7.36 -27.88
N HIS A 54 9.15 -8.66 -27.56
CA HIS A 54 9.58 -9.17 -26.26
C HIS A 54 11.06 -8.84 -26.00
N ILE A 55 11.35 -8.33 -24.80
CA ILE A 55 12.69 -7.92 -24.38
C ILE A 55 13.21 -8.81 -23.26
N ALA A 56 12.44 -8.99 -22.19
CA ALA A 56 12.88 -9.70 -21.00
C ALA A 56 11.72 -10.23 -20.14
N ASN A 57 12.05 -11.18 -19.26
CA ASN A 57 11.26 -11.50 -18.08
C ASN A 57 11.97 -10.94 -16.86
N PHE A 58 11.22 -10.44 -15.88
CA PHE A 58 11.75 -9.89 -14.64
C PHE A 58 10.75 -10.07 -13.51
N ASP A 59 11.21 -9.95 -12.27
CA ASP A 59 10.31 -9.88 -11.12
C ASP A 59 9.96 -8.42 -10.86
N LEU A 60 8.67 -8.09 -11.02
CA LEU A 60 8.14 -6.77 -10.72
C LEU A 60 8.09 -6.60 -9.20
N ASP A 61 8.82 -5.60 -8.71
CA ASP A 61 8.72 -5.19 -7.31
C ASP A 61 7.48 -4.32 -7.14
N GLY A 62 6.46 -4.89 -6.49
CA GLY A 62 5.15 -4.28 -6.26
C GLY A 62 4.69 -4.54 -4.84
N HIS A 63 3.38 -4.61 -4.61
CA HIS A 63 2.85 -4.93 -3.28
C HIS A 63 2.81 -6.44 -3.04
N THR A 64 3.25 -6.86 -1.85
CA THR A 64 3.10 -8.25 -1.40
C THR A 64 1.93 -8.32 -0.43
N LEU A 65 0.98 -9.23 -0.67
CA LEU A 65 -0.10 -9.49 0.29
C LEU A 65 0.39 -10.43 1.40
N PRO A 66 0.05 -10.18 2.67
CA PRO A 66 0.35 -11.12 3.74
C PRO A 66 -0.39 -12.43 3.46
N GLN A 67 0.29 -13.56 3.64
CA GLN A 67 -0.24 -14.92 3.52
C GLN A 67 -0.54 -15.53 4.89
N THR A 68 0.13 -15.07 5.95
CA THR A 68 -0.10 -15.53 7.32
C THR A 68 -0.39 -14.37 8.29
N TRP A 69 -1.10 -14.66 9.39
CA TRP A 69 -1.37 -13.64 10.42
C TRP A 69 -0.08 -13.02 10.97
N GLY A 70 0.97 -13.84 11.15
CA GLY A 70 2.29 -13.36 11.56
C GLY A 70 2.88 -12.37 10.55
N GLU A 71 2.81 -12.67 9.26
CA GLU A 71 3.26 -11.74 8.21
C GLU A 71 2.48 -10.43 8.24
N LEU A 72 1.16 -10.46 8.40
CA LEU A 72 0.37 -9.23 8.53
C LEU A 72 0.82 -8.40 9.75
N GLN A 73 1.05 -9.05 10.89
CA GLN A 73 1.54 -8.37 12.09
C GLN A 73 2.93 -7.74 11.88
N ASP A 74 3.83 -8.45 11.20
CA ASP A 74 5.18 -7.97 10.88
C ASP A 74 5.12 -6.80 9.89
N MET A 75 4.29 -6.89 8.86
CA MET A 75 4.05 -5.82 7.88
C MET A 75 3.49 -4.56 8.55
N VAL A 76 2.53 -4.72 9.47
CA VAL A 76 1.96 -3.59 10.22
C VAL A 76 3.00 -2.98 11.16
N LYS A 77 3.80 -3.81 11.84
CA LYS A 77 4.90 -3.34 12.69
C LYS A 77 5.93 -2.55 11.87
N ALA A 78 6.33 -3.06 10.71
CA ALA A 78 7.23 -2.36 9.79
C ALA A 78 6.63 -1.04 9.30
N THR A 79 5.33 -1.03 9.02
CA THR A 79 4.59 0.18 8.58
C THR A 79 4.57 1.24 9.67
N ARG A 80 4.34 0.87 10.94
CA ARG A 80 4.48 1.80 12.08
C ARG A 80 5.89 2.39 12.20
N GLN A 81 6.93 1.59 11.96
CA GLN A 81 8.31 2.09 11.98
C GLN A 81 8.59 3.05 10.83
N ARG A 82 8.01 2.81 9.65
CA ARG A 82 8.09 3.74 8.51
C ARG A 82 7.38 5.05 8.81
N ALA A 83 6.16 5.03 9.34
CA ALA A 83 5.43 6.24 9.74
C ALA A 83 6.20 7.06 10.80
N LEU A 84 6.81 6.38 11.78
CA LEU A 84 7.68 7.05 12.76
C LEU A 84 8.94 7.64 12.15
N GLN A 85 9.55 6.93 11.19
CA GLN A 85 10.73 7.43 10.49
C GLN A 85 10.39 8.63 9.61
N ASP A 86 9.22 8.60 8.97
CA ASP A 86 8.67 9.71 8.20
C ASP A 86 8.47 10.95 9.08
N ALA A 87 7.79 10.81 10.22
CA ALA A 87 7.58 11.89 11.19
C ALA A 87 8.88 12.56 11.67
N LYS A 88 9.93 11.74 11.89
CA LYS A 88 11.26 12.23 12.27
C LYS A 88 11.99 12.98 11.16
N THR A 89 11.58 12.79 9.91
CA THR A 89 12.17 13.46 8.75
C THR A 89 11.37 14.67 8.30
N THR A 90 10.08 14.72 8.62
CA THR A 90 9.16 15.79 8.24
C THR A 90 9.03 16.86 9.33
N THR A 91 9.37 16.54 10.58
CA THR A 91 9.27 17.48 11.71
C THR A 91 10.54 17.51 12.57
N ASP A 92 10.75 18.64 13.24
CA ASP A 92 11.82 18.82 14.23
C ASP A 92 11.36 18.47 15.66
N TYR A 93 10.14 17.95 15.83
CA TYR A 93 9.58 17.69 17.14
C TYR A 93 10.24 16.48 17.81
N PRO A 94 10.65 16.57 19.10
CA PRO A 94 11.33 15.48 19.77
C PRO A 94 10.37 14.37 20.24
N CYS A 95 9.09 14.67 20.46
CA CYS A 95 8.11 13.72 20.96
C CYS A 95 7.20 13.25 19.82
N HIS A 96 7.00 11.93 19.74
CA HIS A 96 6.20 11.26 18.71
C HIS A 96 5.27 10.24 19.34
N TYR A 97 4.04 10.15 18.83
CA TYR A 97 3.00 9.26 19.35
C TYR A 97 2.25 8.57 18.23
N SER A 98 2.08 7.25 18.32
CA SER A 98 1.31 6.51 17.32
C SER A 98 -0.18 6.69 17.57
N ARG A 99 -0.93 7.06 16.52
CA ARG A 99 -2.39 7.15 16.54
C ARG A 99 -3.11 5.80 16.45
N GLY A 100 -2.36 4.70 16.32
CA GLY A 100 -2.90 3.39 15.99
C GLY A 100 -2.73 3.04 14.52
N VAL A 101 -3.44 2.00 14.08
CA VAL A 101 -3.41 1.51 12.70
C VAL A 101 -4.83 1.28 12.28
N THR A 102 -5.26 1.96 11.21
CA THR A 102 -6.63 1.89 10.72
C THR A 102 -6.70 1.12 9.40
N LEU A 103 -7.86 0.55 9.10
CA LEU A 103 -8.13 -0.02 7.79
C LEU A 103 -8.82 1.00 6.89
N ALA A 104 -8.35 1.07 5.66
CA ALA A 104 -8.92 1.90 4.61
C ALA A 104 -9.06 1.07 3.32
N ALA A 105 -10.01 1.45 2.48
CA ALA A 105 -10.38 0.70 1.28
C ALA A 105 -10.57 1.63 0.08
N GLU A 106 -10.45 1.08 -1.12
CA GLU A 106 -10.74 1.79 -2.37
C GLU A 106 -11.70 0.96 -3.23
N ASP A 107 -12.65 1.63 -3.86
CA ASP A 107 -13.59 1.03 -4.81
C ASP A 107 -12.99 0.93 -6.24
N ALA A 108 -13.70 0.25 -7.14
CA ALA A 108 -13.28 0.11 -8.53
C ALA A 108 -13.18 1.43 -9.33
N LYS A 109 -13.66 2.55 -8.78
CA LYS A 109 -13.60 3.88 -9.40
C LYS A 109 -12.44 4.72 -8.83
N GLY A 110 -11.63 4.16 -7.94
CA GLY A 110 -10.54 4.87 -7.28
C GLY A 110 -11.00 5.77 -6.13
N ASN A 111 -12.25 5.66 -5.67
CA ASN A 111 -12.68 6.41 -4.50
C ASN A 111 -12.21 5.70 -3.24
N THR A 112 -11.52 6.45 -2.38
CA THR A 112 -11.23 6.00 -1.03
C THR A 112 -12.53 5.89 -0.24
N VAL A 113 -12.90 4.66 0.10
CA VAL A 113 -14.03 4.34 0.95
C VAL A 113 -13.53 4.32 2.39
N LEU A 114 -13.43 5.51 2.97
CA LEU A 114 -13.24 5.73 4.39
C LEU A 114 -14.60 6.06 4.99
N CYS A 115 -15.13 5.22 5.87
CA CYS A 115 -16.15 5.70 6.78
C CYS A 115 -15.44 6.62 7.80
N ALA A 116 -15.50 7.93 7.59
CA ALA A 116 -14.85 8.97 8.40
C ALA A 116 -15.28 9.03 9.90
N GLY A 117 -15.98 8.02 10.42
CA GLY A 117 -16.30 7.82 11.84
C GLY A 117 -15.93 6.44 12.38
N ASP A 118 -15.32 5.61 11.54
CA ASP A 118 -15.07 4.20 11.74
C ASP A 118 -13.57 4.00 11.47
N CYS A 119 -12.71 4.56 12.31
CA CYS A 119 -11.32 4.14 12.39
C CYS A 119 -11.35 2.65 12.77
N TRP A 120 -11.31 1.77 11.77
CA TRP A 120 -11.28 0.34 11.99
C TRP A 120 -9.87 -0.01 12.42
N ASP A 121 -9.63 0.11 13.71
CA ASP A 121 -8.39 -0.33 14.29
C ASP A 121 -8.09 -1.75 13.85
N LEU A 122 -6.82 -2.01 13.52
CA LEU A 122 -6.41 -3.36 13.20
C LEU A 122 -6.67 -4.27 14.41
N ASP A 123 -7.58 -5.22 14.21
CA ASP A 123 -7.95 -6.20 15.22
C ASP A 123 -6.74 -6.95 15.78
N THR A 124 -6.81 -7.29 17.06
CA THR A 124 -5.73 -8.01 17.76
C THR A 124 -5.69 -9.50 17.45
N THR A 125 -6.70 -10.04 16.74
CA THR A 125 -6.79 -11.46 16.38
C THR A 125 -7.19 -11.66 14.94
N LEU A 126 -6.68 -12.74 14.31
CA LEU A 126 -7.03 -13.13 12.95
C LEU A 126 -8.55 -13.29 12.73
N LYS A 127 -9.25 -13.88 13.70
CA LYS A 127 -10.70 -14.12 13.61
C LYS A 127 -11.47 -12.81 13.56
N ALA A 128 -11.12 -11.85 14.41
CA ALA A 128 -11.75 -10.54 14.42
C ALA A 128 -11.40 -9.78 13.14
N HIS A 129 -10.12 -9.78 12.74
CA HIS A 129 -9.67 -9.14 11.50
C HIS A 129 -10.44 -9.63 10.27
N ARG A 130 -10.59 -10.95 10.10
CA ARG A 130 -11.36 -11.53 9.00
C ARG A 130 -12.83 -11.12 9.04
N LYS A 131 -13.44 -11.06 10.22
CA LYS A 131 -14.84 -10.61 10.38
C LYS A 131 -14.98 -9.14 9.99
N THR A 132 -14.00 -8.32 10.37
CA THR A 132 -13.93 -6.90 10.02
C THR A 132 -13.82 -6.76 8.51
N VAL A 133 -12.83 -7.36 7.85
CA VAL A 133 -12.70 -7.32 6.39
C VAL A 133 -13.96 -7.83 5.68
N ALA A 134 -14.55 -8.94 6.13
CA ALA A 134 -15.80 -9.45 5.56
C ALA A 134 -16.94 -8.43 5.66
N ARG A 135 -17.11 -7.78 6.81
CA ARG A 135 -18.10 -6.71 7.00
C ARG A 135 -17.83 -5.52 6.07
N LEU A 136 -16.56 -5.15 5.83
CA LEU A 136 -16.22 -4.09 4.88
C LEU A 136 -16.76 -4.42 3.50
N LEU A 137 -16.47 -5.64 3.05
CA LEU A 137 -16.85 -6.12 1.72
C LEU A 137 -18.37 -6.34 1.59
N GLU A 138 -19.08 -6.61 2.69
CA GLU A 138 -20.54 -6.64 2.73
C GLU A 138 -21.16 -5.25 2.56
N VAL A 139 -20.60 -4.24 3.22
CA VAL A 139 -21.09 -2.84 3.15
C VAL A 139 -20.68 -2.18 1.84
N PHE A 140 -19.47 -2.48 1.36
CA PHE A 140 -18.85 -1.91 0.16
C PHE A 140 -18.46 -3.03 -0.82
N PRO A 141 -19.44 -3.61 -1.52
CA PRO A 141 -19.24 -4.76 -2.39
C PRO A 141 -18.43 -4.47 -3.66
N ASP A 142 -18.06 -3.22 -3.92
CA ASP A 142 -17.22 -2.79 -5.04
C ASP A 142 -15.76 -2.54 -4.63
N THR A 143 -15.39 -2.76 -3.37
CA THR A 143 -14.01 -2.61 -2.88
C THR A 143 -13.04 -3.52 -3.64
N VAL A 144 -12.00 -2.93 -4.23
CA VAL A 144 -10.97 -3.66 -4.98
C VAL A 144 -9.70 -3.88 -4.17
N LYS A 145 -9.43 -3.02 -3.18
CA LYS A 145 -8.25 -3.12 -2.31
C LYS A 145 -8.52 -2.60 -0.91
N ILE A 146 -7.82 -3.15 0.08
CA ILE A 146 -7.83 -2.72 1.48
C ILE A 146 -6.37 -2.60 1.95
N TRP A 147 -6.03 -1.49 2.57
CA TRP A 147 -4.73 -1.24 3.21
C TRP A 147 -4.88 -0.98 4.70
N ALA A 148 -3.79 -1.19 5.42
CA ALA A 148 -3.62 -0.73 6.78
C ALA A 148 -2.76 0.54 6.77
N GLU A 149 -3.22 1.57 7.46
CA GLU A 149 -2.63 2.90 7.52
C GLU A 149 -2.17 3.20 8.94
N ALA A 150 -0.88 3.46 9.10
CA ALA A 150 -0.27 3.82 10.38
C ALA A 150 0.03 5.32 10.39
N GLY A 151 -0.51 6.02 11.39
CA GLY A 151 -0.27 7.45 11.61
C GLY A 151 0.55 7.73 12.86
N VAL A 152 1.35 8.79 12.81
CA VAL A 152 2.13 9.32 13.93
C VAL A 152 1.89 10.82 14.06
N ASP A 153 1.57 11.24 15.28
CA ASP A 153 1.50 12.63 15.71
C ASP A 153 2.82 13.02 16.38
N SER A 154 3.15 14.31 16.34
CA SER A 154 4.37 14.82 16.96
C SER A 154 4.10 16.07 17.80
N ALA A 155 4.92 16.29 18.82
CA ALA A 155 4.79 17.44 19.72
C ALA A 155 6.16 17.93 20.18
N GLU A 156 6.26 19.23 20.51
CA GLU A 156 7.50 19.84 21.00
C GLU A 156 7.97 19.26 22.35
N SER A 157 7.06 18.70 23.14
CA SER A 157 7.35 18.08 24.42
C SER A 157 6.24 17.12 24.84
N VAL A 158 6.54 16.24 25.80
CA VAL A 158 5.54 15.36 26.44
C VAL A 158 4.43 16.18 27.10
N TYR A 159 4.73 17.38 27.59
CA TYR A 159 3.73 18.27 28.19
C TYR A 159 2.75 18.80 27.14
N ALA A 160 3.26 19.30 26.00
CA ALA A 160 2.45 19.79 24.89
C ALA A 160 1.51 18.69 24.39
N GLN A 161 2.05 17.48 24.20
CA GLN A 161 1.28 16.30 23.84
C GLN A 161 0.15 16.00 24.86
N ASN A 162 0.44 16.01 26.16
CA ASN A 162 -0.57 15.78 27.20
C ASN A 162 -1.65 16.88 27.26
N MET A 163 -1.36 18.07 26.73
CA MET A 163 -2.30 19.19 26.61
C MET A 163 -3.06 19.19 25.28
N GLY A 164 -2.81 18.22 24.40
CA GLY A 164 -3.39 18.16 23.05
C GLY A 164 -2.81 19.20 22.09
N ASP A 165 -1.66 19.79 22.43
CA ASP A 165 -0.89 20.69 21.57
C ASP A 165 0.12 19.86 20.76
N GLU A 166 -0.42 19.00 19.92
CA GLU A 166 0.32 18.10 19.04
C GLU A 166 -0.01 18.42 17.59
N GLU A 167 0.97 18.30 16.71
CA GLU A 167 0.78 18.36 15.27
C GLU A 167 0.29 16.97 14.82
N PRO A 168 -0.96 16.88 14.31
CA PRO A 168 -1.50 15.63 13.87
C PRO A 168 -0.87 15.21 12.54
N TRP A 169 -0.76 13.91 12.31
CA TRP A 169 -0.45 13.34 11.00
C TRP A 169 0.92 13.72 10.42
N THR A 170 1.89 13.90 11.32
CA THR A 170 3.27 14.27 10.96
C THR A 170 4.03 13.17 10.23
N GLY A 171 3.64 11.91 10.39
CA GLY A 171 4.17 10.82 9.59
C GLY A 171 3.12 9.76 9.31
N GLU A 172 3.20 9.20 8.11
CA GLU A 172 2.24 8.22 7.61
C GLU A 172 2.94 7.09 6.86
N ALA A 173 2.41 5.88 6.98
CA ALA A 173 2.76 4.81 6.07
C ALA A 173 1.59 3.85 5.88
N VAL A 174 1.50 3.30 4.67
CA VAL A 174 0.46 2.34 4.30
C VAL A 174 1.04 0.98 3.92
N VAL A 175 0.22 -0.06 4.05
CA VAL A 175 0.53 -1.38 3.56
C VAL A 175 -0.71 -2.09 3.04
N LEU A 176 -0.62 -2.65 1.82
CA LEU A 176 -1.71 -3.42 1.22
C LEU A 176 -1.90 -4.75 1.97
N ILE A 177 -3.13 -5.05 2.39
CA ILE A 177 -3.44 -6.26 3.18
C ILE A 177 -4.44 -7.19 2.51
N TRP A 178 -5.23 -6.68 1.57
CA TRP A 178 -6.17 -7.46 0.79
C TRP A 178 -6.40 -6.83 -0.58
N ARG A 179 -6.65 -7.67 -1.58
CA ARG A 179 -7.02 -7.27 -2.93
C ARG A 179 -8.00 -8.26 -3.53
N ARG A 180 -9.00 -7.75 -4.26
CA ARG A 180 -10.03 -8.57 -4.92
C ARG A 180 -9.37 -9.55 -5.89
N GLY A 181 -9.81 -10.81 -5.86
CA GLY A 181 -9.32 -11.85 -6.76
C GLY A 181 -8.01 -12.52 -6.34
N HIS A 182 -7.36 -12.07 -5.26
CA HIS A 182 -6.08 -12.62 -4.80
C HIS A 182 -6.20 -13.30 -3.44
N LYS A 183 -5.40 -14.36 -3.22
CA LYS A 183 -5.30 -15.02 -1.92
C LYS A 183 -4.43 -14.19 -0.97
N GLY A 184 -4.89 -14.04 0.26
CA GLY A 184 -4.18 -13.39 1.35
C GLY A 184 -4.82 -13.76 2.69
N VAL A 185 -4.30 -13.24 3.81
CA VAL A 185 -4.72 -13.57 5.18
C VAL A 185 -6.23 -13.39 5.43
N ALA A 186 -6.84 -12.41 4.76
CA ALA A 186 -8.25 -12.08 4.92
C ALA A 186 -9.20 -13.00 4.12
N ASN A 187 -8.69 -13.87 3.24
CA ASN A 187 -9.45 -14.89 2.51
C ASN A 187 -9.25 -16.31 3.08
#